data_AF-A0A349D0A2-F1
#
_entry.id   AF-A0A349D0A2-F1
#
_cell.length_a   1.000
_cell.length_b   1.000
_cell.length_c   1.000
_cell.angle_alpha   90.00
_cell.angle_beta   90.00
_cell.angle_gamma   90.00
#
_symmetry.space_group_name_H-M   'P 1'
#
loop_
_entity.id
_entity.type
_entity.pdbx_description
1 polymer ?
#
loop_
_entity_poly.entity_id
_entity_poly.type
_entity_poly.pdbx_seq_one_letter_code
_entity_poly.pdbx_strand_id
1 'polypeptide(L)'
;MSLLSYLFWPNPGGASYDNPKVVAIFVMCGVLVLLSFTLKFWRRGLNNPVLKRLNRSWPSACLWFGVVGIVLAVSRVEQVQFVSMRLWWVIWGLCALTYVVFQVFSFKNRYYATIPTQVSEDIRDKYLPRKKKR
;
A
#
# COMPACT_ATOMS: atom_id res chain seq x y z
N MET A 1 -2.87 2.86 -35.70
CA MET A 1 -2.03 3.58 -34.72
C MET A 1 -1.29 2.56 -33.87
N SER A 2 0.03 2.67 -33.69
CA SER A 2 0.79 1.67 -32.93
C SER A 2 0.46 1.76 -31.43
N LEU A 3 0.47 0.63 -30.70
CA LEU A 3 0.22 0.58 -29.24
C LEU A 3 1.07 1.58 -28.45
N LEU A 4 2.32 1.79 -28.89
CA LEU A 4 3.24 2.77 -28.31
C LEU A 4 2.70 4.20 -28.45
N SER A 5 2.24 4.59 -29.65
CA SER A 5 1.66 5.92 -29.85
C SER A 5 0.43 6.17 -28.99
N TYR A 6 -0.34 5.13 -28.65
CA TYR A 6 -1.51 5.24 -27.78
C TYR A 6 -1.15 5.41 -26.30
N LEU A 7 -0.08 4.75 -25.82
CA LEU A 7 0.38 4.83 -24.42
C LEU A 7 1.11 6.14 -24.11
N PHE A 8 1.97 6.58 -25.04
CA PHE A 8 2.81 7.78 -24.90
C PHE A 8 2.14 9.06 -25.38
N TRP A 9 0.85 9.01 -25.75
CA TRP A 9 0.13 10.21 -26.16
C TRP A 9 0.06 11.20 -24.99
N PRO A 10 0.63 12.41 -25.10
CA PRO A 10 0.82 13.33 -23.97
C PRO A 10 -0.50 13.67 -23.30
N ASN A 11 -1.53 13.93 -24.09
CA ASN A 11 -2.82 14.34 -23.55
C ASN A 11 -3.98 13.75 -24.35
N PRO A 12 -4.49 12.56 -23.95
CA PRO A 12 -5.63 11.94 -24.59
C PRO A 12 -6.94 12.56 -24.08
N GLY A 13 -7.15 13.85 -24.35
CA GLY A 13 -8.39 14.59 -24.11
C GLY A 13 -8.72 14.87 -22.63
N GLY A 14 -9.37 16.02 -22.42
CA GLY A 14 -9.96 16.48 -21.16
C GLY A 14 -10.91 15.47 -20.55
N ALA A 15 -10.61 15.01 -19.34
CA ALA A 15 -11.63 14.36 -18.52
C ALA A 15 -12.18 15.40 -17.54
N SER A 16 -13.42 15.84 -17.73
CA SER A 16 -14.11 16.74 -16.80
C SER A 16 -14.39 16.05 -15.47
N TYR A 17 -14.51 16.84 -14.39
CA TYR A 17 -14.88 16.34 -13.06
C TYR A 17 -16.23 15.61 -13.04
N ASP A 18 -17.13 15.94 -13.96
CA ASP A 18 -18.44 15.28 -14.10
C ASP A 18 -18.36 13.87 -14.68
N ASN A 19 -17.20 13.45 -15.19
CA ASN A 19 -17.06 12.12 -15.74
C ASN A 19 -17.08 11.07 -14.62
N PRO A 20 -18.03 10.11 -14.63
CA PRO A 20 -18.18 9.13 -13.56
C PRO A 20 -16.92 8.28 -13.35
N LYS A 21 -16.09 8.11 -14.39
CA LYS A 21 -14.82 7.39 -14.30
C LYS A 21 -13.79 8.13 -13.45
N VAL A 22 -13.73 9.46 -13.56
CA VAL A 22 -12.82 10.31 -12.78
C VAL A 22 -13.27 10.31 -11.32
N VAL A 23 -14.58 10.47 -11.08
CA VAL A 23 -15.16 10.41 -9.73
C VAL A 23 -14.87 9.05 -9.08
N ALA A 24 -15.06 7.94 -9.79
CA ALA A 24 -14.77 6.61 -9.26
C ALA A 24 -13.31 6.45 -8.82
N ILE A 25 -12.36 7.00 -9.59
CA ILE A 25 -10.93 6.99 -9.25
C ILE A 25 -10.66 7.81 -7.99
N PHE A 26 -11.25 9.01 -7.88
CA PHE A 26 -11.11 9.85 -6.68
C PHE A 26 -11.68 9.16 -5.44
N VAL A 27 -12.86 8.53 -5.56
CA VAL A 27 -13.47 7.75 -4.47
C VAL A 27 -12.57 6.59 -4.08
N MET A 28 -12.06 5.82 -5.05
CA MET A 28 -11.13 4.72 -4.77
C MET A 28 -9.88 5.20 -4.03
N CYS A 29 -9.26 6.30 -4.48
CA CYS A 29 -8.08 6.84 -3.83
C CYS A 29 -8.39 7.39 -2.43
N GLY A 30 -9.53 8.05 -2.26
CA GLY A 30 -10.02 8.52 -0.95
C GLY A 30 -10.22 7.35 0.02
N VAL A 31 -10.80 6.25 -0.43
CA VAL A 31 -10.95 5.01 0.34
C VAL A 31 -9.59 4.43 0.73
N LEU A 32 -8.61 4.42 -0.16
CA LEU A 32 -7.24 3.96 0.16
C LEU A 32 -6.58 4.84 1.24
N VAL A 33 -6.78 6.16 1.18
CA VAL A 33 -6.29 7.08 2.20
C VAL A 33 -7.00 6.82 3.54
N LEU A 34 -8.32 6.68 3.56
CA LEU A 34 -9.07 6.35 4.79
C LEU A 34 -8.65 5.00 5.37
N LEU A 35 -8.50 3.98 4.53
CA LEU A 35 -7.99 2.66 4.93
C LEU A 35 -6.60 2.77 5.58
N SER A 36 -5.74 3.68 5.12
CA SER A 36 -4.43 3.89 5.75
C SER A 36 -4.56 4.31 7.22
N PHE A 37 -5.50 5.19 7.54
CA PHE A 37 -5.75 5.66 8.91
C PHE A 37 -6.43 4.58 9.75
N THR A 38 -7.44 3.91 9.21
CA THR A 38 -8.14 2.83 9.90
C THR A 38 -7.21 1.66 10.22
N LEU A 39 -6.34 1.26 9.27
CA LEU A 39 -5.32 0.23 9.51
C LEU A 39 -4.29 0.66 10.55
N LYS A 40 -3.89 1.94 10.56
CA LYS A 40 -2.99 2.48 11.58
C LYS A 40 -3.62 2.45 12.97
N PHE A 41 -4.90 2.77 13.08
CA PHE A 41 -5.65 2.72 14.33
C PHE A 41 -5.86 1.28 14.80
N TRP A 42 -6.31 0.39 13.92
CA TRP A 42 -6.48 -1.04 14.20
C TRP A 42 -5.18 -1.70 14.67
N ARG A 43 -4.04 -1.33 14.09
CA ARG A 43 -2.71 -1.82 14.52
C ARG A 43 -2.37 -1.45 15.96
N ARG A 44 -2.92 -0.35 16.51
CA ARG A 44 -2.66 0.03 17.91
C ARG A 44 -3.30 -0.97 18.89
N GLY A 45 -4.42 -1.59 18.53
CA GLY A 45 -5.11 -2.61 19.33
C GLY A 45 -4.60 -4.05 19.16
N LEU A 46 -3.66 -4.30 18.23
CA LEU A 46 -3.09 -5.64 18.02
C LEU A 46 -2.03 -5.96 19.09
N ASN A 47 -2.30 -6.99 19.89
CA ASN A 47 -1.38 -7.54 20.90
C ASN A 47 -0.35 -8.51 20.30
N ASN A 48 -0.61 -9.09 19.13
CA ASN A 48 0.30 -10.04 18.50
C ASN A 48 1.47 -9.29 17.79
N PRO A 49 2.73 -9.47 18.23
CA PRO A 49 3.89 -8.77 17.66
C PRO A 49 4.19 -9.15 16.20
N VAL A 50 3.83 -10.37 15.78
CA VAL A 50 4.06 -10.86 14.40
C VAL A 50 3.17 -10.11 13.42
N LEU A 51 1.86 -10.01 13.71
CA LEU A 51 0.90 -9.25 12.90
C LEU A 51 1.24 -7.75 12.90
N LYS A 52 1.70 -7.21 14.04
CA LYS A 52 2.10 -5.80 14.17
C LYS A 52 3.32 -5.46 13.29
N ARG A 53 4.27 -6.38 13.14
CA ARG A 53 5.44 -6.23 12.26
C ARG A 53 5.07 -6.36 10.79
N LEU A 54 4.17 -7.28 10.46
CA LEU A 54 3.73 -7.52 9.09
C LEU A 54 2.87 -6.37 8.53
N ASN A 55 1.98 -5.81 9.37
CA ASN A 55 1.13 -4.67 9.03
C ASN A 55 1.85 -3.32 9.17
N ARG A 56 3.18 -3.30 9.35
CA ARG A 56 3.93 -2.03 9.50
C ARG A 56 3.94 -1.24 8.20
N SER A 57 4.06 -1.90 7.05
CA SER A 57 4.17 -1.29 5.73
C SER A 57 2.82 -0.90 5.11
N TRP A 58 1.71 -1.54 5.55
CA TRP A 58 0.39 -1.40 4.90
C TRP A 58 -0.19 0.01 4.98
N PRO A 59 -0.19 0.69 6.15
CA PRO A 59 -0.72 2.06 6.23
C PRO A 59 0.09 3.02 5.36
N SER A 60 1.42 2.89 5.36
CA SER A 60 2.28 3.77 4.57
C SER A 60 2.09 3.54 3.08
N ALA A 61 1.98 2.29 2.64
CA ALA A 61 1.75 1.97 1.23
C ALA A 61 0.39 2.45 0.74
N CYS A 62 -0.69 2.20 1.49
CA CYS A 62 -2.03 2.68 1.12
C CYS A 62 -2.09 4.22 1.03
N LEU A 63 -1.39 4.92 1.94
CA LEU A 63 -1.28 6.38 1.89
C LEU A 63 -0.55 6.82 0.62
N TRP A 64 0.62 6.27 0.32
CA TRP A 64 1.38 6.61 -0.90
C TRP A 64 0.60 6.28 -2.18
N PHE A 65 -0.02 5.10 -2.28
CA PHE A 65 -0.84 4.74 -3.44
C PHE A 65 -2.04 5.67 -3.60
N GLY A 66 -2.72 6.02 -2.50
CA GLY A 66 -3.84 6.96 -2.52
C GLY A 66 -3.42 8.38 -2.92
N VAL A 67 -2.33 8.91 -2.35
CA VAL A 67 -1.80 10.25 -2.68
C VAL A 67 -1.34 10.31 -4.13
N VAL A 68 -0.55 9.34 -4.59
CA VAL A 68 -0.08 9.29 -5.99
C VAL A 68 -1.28 9.14 -6.95
N GLY A 69 -2.27 8.32 -6.59
CA GLY A 69 -3.50 8.17 -7.37
C GLY A 69 -4.29 9.47 -7.50
N ILE A 70 -4.42 10.25 -6.42
CA ILE A 70 -5.04 11.58 -6.43
C ILE A 70 -4.26 12.53 -7.33
N VAL A 71 -2.93 12.58 -7.22
CA VAL A 71 -2.08 13.44 -8.05
C VAL A 71 -2.21 13.08 -9.53
N LEU A 72 -2.26 11.79 -9.88
CA LEU A 72 -2.48 11.34 -11.25
C LEU A 72 -3.90 11.64 -11.76
N ALA A 73 -4.91 11.59 -10.88
CA ALA A 73 -6.28 11.96 -11.24
C ALA A 73 -6.42 13.47 -11.48
N VAL A 74 -5.90 14.31 -10.58
CA VAL A 74 -5.92 15.77 -10.71
C VAL A 74 -5.15 16.22 -11.94
N SER A 75 -3.93 15.72 -12.15
CA SER A 75 -3.10 16.08 -13.31
C SER A 75 -3.76 15.70 -14.65
N ARG A 76 -4.63 14.68 -14.65
CA ARG A 76 -5.43 14.31 -15.82
C ARG A 76 -6.58 15.28 -16.07
N VAL A 77 -7.24 15.77 -15.03
CA VAL A 77 -8.30 16.79 -15.17
C VAL A 77 -7.71 18.13 -15.60
N GLU A 78 -6.57 18.51 -15.00
CA GLU A 78 -5.80 19.72 -15.35
C GLU A 78 -5.03 19.62 -16.67
N GLN A 79 -5.14 18.48 -17.37
CA GLN A 79 -4.56 18.29 -18.71
C GLN A 79 -3.04 18.53 -18.79
N VAL A 80 -2.32 18.21 -17.70
CA VAL A 80 -0.87 18.39 -17.64
C VAL A 80 -0.20 17.46 -18.67
N GLN A 81 0.47 18.04 -19.65
CA GLN A 81 0.90 17.34 -20.88
C GLN A 81 1.69 16.04 -20.66
N PHE A 82 2.61 15.97 -19.69
CA PHE A 82 3.45 14.77 -19.51
C PHE A 82 2.98 13.85 -18.37
N VAL A 83 2.14 14.37 -17.47
CA VAL A 83 1.68 13.64 -16.28
C VAL A 83 0.34 12.95 -16.54
N SER A 84 -0.47 13.48 -17.46
CA SER A 84 -1.77 12.91 -17.85
C SER A 84 -1.68 11.69 -18.78
N MET A 85 -0.47 11.27 -19.16
CA MET A 85 -0.23 10.11 -20.01
C MET A 85 -0.84 8.82 -19.43
N ARG A 86 -1.36 7.96 -20.31
CA ARG A 86 -1.95 6.66 -19.91
C ARG A 86 -0.90 5.74 -19.28
N LEU A 87 0.35 5.86 -19.68
CA LEU A 87 1.47 5.08 -19.15
C LEU A 87 1.62 5.19 -17.64
N TRP A 88 1.39 6.37 -17.04
CA TRP A 88 1.48 6.54 -15.58
C TRP A 88 0.46 5.69 -14.84
N TRP A 89 -0.75 5.53 -15.37
CA TRP A 89 -1.77 4.65 -14.81
C TRP A 89 -1.39 3.18 -14.90
N VAL A 90 -0.73 2.79 -16.00
CA VAL A 90 -0.22 1.42 -16.18
C VAL A 90 0.91 1.14 -15.19
N ILE A 91 1.88 2.05 -15.06
CA ILE A 91 2.98 1.92 -14.09
C ILE A 91 2.44 1.88 -12.67
N TRP A 92 1.52 2.79 -12.32
CA TRP A 92 0.91 2.82 -10.99
C TRP A 92 0.18 1.52 -10.68
N GLY A 93 -0.62 1.01 -11.63
CA GLY A 93 -1.31 -0.28 -11.50
C GLY A 93 -0.34 -1.46 -11.37
N LEU A 94 0.76 -1.45 -12.13
CA LEU A 94 1.80 -2.48 -12.06
C LEU A 94 2.53 -2.46 -10.71
N CYS A 95 2.85 -1.27 -10.19
CA CYS A 95 3.41 -1.09 -8.85
C CYS A 95 2.45 -1.57 -7.75
N ALA A 96 1.15 -1.28 -7.87
CA ALA A 96 0.15 -1.76 -6.93
C ALA A 96 0.03 -3.30 -6.96
N LEU A 97 0.01 -3.89 -8.16
CA LEU A 97 -0.08 -5.34 -8.35
C LEU A 97 1.15 -6.06 -7.79
N THR A 98 2.35 -5.61 -8.16
CA THR A 98 3.60 -6.18 -7.65
C THR A 98 3.71 -6.05 -6.13
N TYR A 99 3.25 -4.95 -5.55
CA TYR A 99 3.18 -4.78 -4.10
C TYR A 99 2.25 -5.81 -3.44
N VAL A 100 1.04 -6.01 -3.97
CA VAL A 100 0.09 -7.01 -3.46
C VAL A 100 0.68 -8.43 -3.57
N VAL A 101 1.26 -8.77 -4.71
CA VAL A 101 1.90 -10.08 -4.92
C VAL A 101 3.03 -10.29 -3.91
N PHE A 102 3.95 -9.33 -3.79
CA PHE A 102 5.06 -9.40 -2.83
C PHE A 102 4.56 -9.53 -1.38
N GLN A 103 3.44 -8.87 -1.06
CA GLN A 103 2.83 -8.94 0.26
C GLN A 103 2.21 -10.32 0.53
N VAL A 104 1.55 -10.95 -0.45
CA VAL A 104 1.02 -12.32 -0.35
C VAL A 104 2.15 -13.34 -0.19
N PHE A 105 3.22 -13.23 -0.98
CA PHE A 105 4.40 -14.08 -0.85
C PHE A 105 5.09 -13.90 0.51
N SER A 106 5.22 -12.66 0.97
CA SER A 106 5.77 -12.35 2.30
C SER A 106 4.88 -12.90 3.43
N PHE A 107 3.56 -12.85 3.27
CA PHE A 107 2.60 -13.41 4.22
C PHE A 107 2.76 -14.92 4.29
N LYS A 108 2.78 -15.62 3.15
CA LYS A 108 3.01 -17.07 3.08
C LYS A 108 4.35 -17.44 3.72
N ASN A 109 5.45 -16.80 3.33
CA ASN A 109 6.78 -17.17 3.85
C ASN A 109 6.96 -16.85 5.34
N ARG A 110 6.43 -15.73 5.85
CA ARG A 110 6.64 -15.34 7.26
C ARG A 110 5.63 -15.94 8.23
N TYR A 111 4.40 -16.19 7.81
CA TYR A 111 3.38 -16.78 8.67
C TYR A 111 3.70 -18.25 8.98
N TYR A 112 4.20 -19.02 8.00
CA TYR A 112 4.62 -20.41 8.23
C TYR A 112 5.97 -20.54 8.95
N ALA A 113 6.89 -19.59 8.78
CA ALA A 113 8.17 -19.59 9.51
C ALA A 113 8.01 -19.23 11.01
N THR A 114 6.83 -18.76 11.42
CA THR A 114 6.50 -18.44 12.81
C THR A 114 5.50 -19.45 13.37
N ILE A 115 5.79 -20.75 13.26
CA ILE A 115 5.38 -21.68 14.32
C ILE A 115 6.02 -21.07 15.58
N PRO A 116 5.25 -20.68 16.60
CA PRO A 116 5.81 -20.07 17.78
C PRO A 116 6.82 -21.07 18.31
N THR A 117 8.10 -20.71 18.27
CA THR A 117 9.05 -21.23 19.24
C THR A 117 8.42 -20.80 20.55
N GLN A 118 7.63 -21.69 21.17
CA GLN A 118 7.20 -21.51 22.54
C GLN A 118 8.51 -21.27 23.25
N VAL A 119 8.71 -20.03 23.70
CA VAL A 119 9.73 -19.76 24.69
C VAL A 119 9.24 -20.62 25.84
N SER A 120 9.82 -21.81 25.98
CA SER A 120 9.62 -22.62 27.16
C SER A 120 10.07 -21.71 28.28
N GLU A 121 9.12 -21.17 29.03
CA GLU A 121 9.41 -20.48 30.27
C GLU A 121 9.96 -21.56 31.18
N ASP A 122 11.26 -21.81 31.06
CA ASP A 122 11.96 -22.74 31.90
C ASP A 122 11.86 -22.12 33.29
N ILE A 123 11.28 -22.84 34.26
CA ILE A 123 11.00 -22.32 35.62
C ILE A 123 12.27 -21.71 36.23
N ARG A 124 13.43 -22.22 35.81
CA ARG A 124 14.78 -21.76 36.12
C ARG A 124 15.06 -20.29 35.76
N ASP A 125 14.50 -19.76 34.68
CA ASP A 125 14.67 -18.36 34.26
C ASP A 125 14.01 -17.37 35.24
N LYS A 126 13.02 -17.81 36.01
CA LYS A 126 12.42 -17.03 37.10
C LYS A 126 13.40 -16.75 38.24
N TYR A 127 14.35 -17.66 38.45
CA TYR A 127 15.32 -17.60 39.55
C TYR A 127 16.69 -17.05 39.11
N LEU A 128 16.89 -16.81 37.81
CA LEU A 128 18.13 -16.24 37.31
C LEU A 128 18.10 -14.70 37.46
N PRO A 129 19.18 -14.09 37.98
CA PRO A 129 19.25 -12.64 38.11
C PRO A 129 19.18 -11.99 36.72
N ARG A 130 18.29 -11.00 36.58
CA ARG A 130 18.06 -10.29 35.31
C ARG A 130 19.36 -9.65 34.81
N LYS A 131 19.73 -9.95 33.56
CA LYS A 131 20.89 -9.33 32.92
C LYS A 131 20.73 -7.80 32.88
N LYS A 132 21.71 -7.08 33.43
CA LYS A 132 21.78 -5.62 33.40
C LYS A 132 22.00 -5.16 31.95
N LYS A 133 21.10 -4.33 31.41
CA LYS A 133 21.25 -3.73 30.07
C LYS A 133 22.49 -2.81 30.09
N ARG A 134 23.41 -3.02 29.15
CA ARG A 134 24.51 -2.09 28.83
C ARG A 134 23.97 -0.96 27.95
#